data_AF-A0A662HVT4-F1
#
_entry.id   AF-A0A662HVT4-F1
#
_cell.length_a   1.000
_cell.length_b   1.000
_cell.length_c   1.000
_cell.angle_alpha   90.00
_cell.angle_beta   90.00
_cell.angle_gamma   90.00
#
_symmetry.space_group_name_H-M   'P 1'
#
loop_
_entity.id
_entity.type
_entity.pdbx_description
1 polymer ?
#
loop_
_entity_poly.entity_id
_entity_poly.type
_entity_poly.pdbx_seq_one_letter_code
_entity_poly.pdbx_strand_id
1 'polypeptide(L)'
;MSRDQVVGAVLALGSICAIIVYAWLVFFTQWAFLVLKLTGFVAIAGVFGILAWIGYTLATTPPPKPIEEIEKELEEELKKLEEEVKEEPEEGGEGEKKEEEEKGES
;
A
#
# COMPACT_ATOMS: atom_id res chain seq x y z
N MET A 1 -7.00 19.69 -20.63
CA MET A 1 -6.25 18.45 -20.33
C MET A 1 -6.95 17.77 -19.16
N SER A 2 -7.17 16.46 -19.23
CA SER A 2 -7.68 15.72 -18.07
C SER A 2 -6.65 15.78 -16.93
N ARG A 3 -7.12 15.72 -15.68
CA ARG A 3 -6.23 15.77 -14.50
C ARG A 3 -5.13 14.70 -14.59
N ASP A 4 -5.48 13.54 -15.12
CA ASP A 4 -4.57 12.41 -15.32
C ASP A 4 -3.49 12.69 -16.37
N GLN A 5 -3.83 13.41 -17.45
CA GLN A 5 -2.86 13.84 -18.46
C GLN A 5 -1.88 14.87 -17.91
N VAL A 6 -2.32 15.78 -17.03
CA VAL A 6 -1.44 16.77 -16.40
C VAL A 6 -0.45 16.09 -15.45
N VAL A 7 -0.93 15.17 -14.62
CA VAL A 7 -0.06 14.40 -13.70
C VAL A 7 0.95 13.59 -14.51
N GLY A 8 0.51 12.89 -15.56
CA GLY A 8 1.39 12.15 -16.45
C GLY A 8 2.44 13.04 -17.13
N ALA A 9 2.04 14.21 -17.62
CA ALA A 9 2.95 15.17 -18.25
C ALA A 9 3.98 15.76 -17.27
N VAL A 10 3.57 16.07 -16.03
CA VAL A 10 4.46 16.58 -14.98
C VAL A 10 5.48 15.51 -14.57
N LEU A 11 5.04 14.26 -14.41
CA LEU A 11 5.93 13.14 -14.11
C LEU A 11 6.92 12.87 -15.26
N ALA A 12 6.44 12.90 -16.51
CA ALA A 12 7.29 12.71 -17.69
C ALA A 12 8.32 13.84 -17.81
N LEU A 13 7.90 15.10 -17.71
CA LEU A 13 8.81 16.23 -17.82
C LEU A 13 9.78 16.29 -16.63
N GLY A 14 9.30 16.03 -15.41
CA GLY A 14 10.12 15.97 -14.21
C GLY A 14 11.19 14.88 -14.29
N SER A 15 10.84 13.70 -14.79
CA SER A 15 11.80 12.61 -14.97
C SER A 15 12.83 12.92 -16.06
N ILE A 16 12.43 13.51 -17.19
CA ILE A 16 13.35 13.96 -18.23
C ILE A 16 14.32 15.02 -17.67
N CYS A 17 13.82 16.01 -16.93
CA CYS A 17 14.67 17.01 -16.29
C CYS A 17 15.65 16.39 -15.29
N ALA A 18 15.20 15.43 -14.48
CA ALA A 18 16.06 14.74 -13.52
C ALA A 18 17.18 13.95 -14.22
N ILE A 19 16.89 13.28 -15.35
CA ILE A 19 17.90 12.56 -16.15
C ILE A 19 18.95 13.54 -16.69
N ILE A 20 18.52 14.68 -17.23
CA ILE A 20 19.43 15.69 -17.77
C ILE A 20 20.35 16.24 -16.68
N VAL A 21 19.80 16.58 -15.51
CA VAL A 21 20.58 17.09 -14.36
C VAL A 21 21.57 16.02 -13.87
N TYR A 22 21.13 14.76 -13.75
CA TYR A 22 22.00 13.67 -13.35
C TYR A 22 23.14 13.43 -14.34
N ALA A 23 22.85 13.38 -15.64
CA ALA A 23 23.85 13.25 -16.68
C ALA A 23 24.84 14.42 -16.65
N TRP A 24 24.36 15.65 -16.46
CA TRP A 24 25.23 16.81 -16.35
C TRP A 24 26.18 16.72 -15.14
N LEU A 25 25.68 16.33 -13.98
CA LEU A 25 26.48 16.09 -12.77
C LEU A 25 27.55 15.02 -12.99
N VAL A 26 27.20 13.91 -13.65
CA VAL A 26 28.11 12.77 -13.86
C VAL A 26 29.17 13.07 -14.93
N PHE A 27 28.83 13.73 -16.03
CA PHE A 27 29.75 13.87 -17.17
C PHE A 27 30.53 15.19 -17.18
N PHE A 28 29.99 16.27 -16.60
CA PHE A 28 30.57 17.61 -16.73
C PHE A 28 31.12 18.20 -15.43
N THR A 29 30.99 17.50 -14.29
CA THR A 29 31.49 18.00 -13.01
C THR A 29 32.58 17.10 -12.41
N GLN A 30 33.50 17.71 -11.66
CA GLN A 30 34.55 17.01 -10.91
C GLN A 30 34.01 16.07 -9.81
N TRP A 31 32.72 16.19 -9.49
CA TRP A 31 32.01 15.40 -8.49
C TRP A 31 31.50 14.06 -9.04
N ALA A 32 31.75 13.77 -10.32
CA ALA A 32 31.32 12.55 -11.00
C ALA A 32 31.55 11.28 -10.17
N PHE A 33 32.77 11.10 -9.65
CA PHE A 33 33.11 9.95 -8.82
C PHE A 33 32.33 9.90 -7.50
N LEU A 34 32.08 11.04 -6.87
CA LEU A 34 31.27 11.10 -5.65
C LEU A 34 29.81 10.70 -5.94
N VAL A 35 29.23 11.26 -7.00
CA VAL A 35 27.85 11.00 -7.42
C VAL A 35 27.66 9.53 -7.79
N LEU A 36 28.57 8.95 -8.57
CA LEU A 36 28.54 7.54 -8.94
C LEU A 36 28.72 6.60 -7.74
N LYS A 37 29.60 6.94 -6.79
CA LYS A 37 29.74 6.18 -5.54
C LYS A 37 28.46 6.22 -4.71
N LEU A 38 27.82 7.38 -4.64
CA LEU A 38 26.57 7.54 -3.88
C LEU A 38 25.44 6.75 -4.53
N THR A 39 25.25 6.83 -5.85
CA THR A 39 24.20 6.06 -6.53
C THR A 39 24.45 4.56 -6.48
N GLY A 40 25.70 4.13 -6.64
CA GLY A 40 26.08 2.73 -6.45
C GLY A 40 25.81 2.25 -5.02
N PHE A 41 26.14 3.05 -4.01
CA PHE A 41 25.85 2.75 -2.61
C PHE A 41 24.34 2.65 -2.36
N VAL A 42 23.53 3.60 -2.85
CA VAL A 42 22.07 3.57 -2.70
C VAL A 42 21.46 2.34 -3.37
N ALA A 43 21.93 1.96 -4.56
CA ALA A 43 21.47 0.75 -5.24
C ALA A 43 21.74 -0.51 -4.40
N ILE A 44 22.97 -0.64 -3.88
CA ILE A 44 23.35 -1.78 -3.02
C ILE A 44 22.56 -1.73 -1.69
N ALA A 45 22.48 -0.57 -1.04
CA ALA A 45 21.74 -0.38 0.19
C ALA A 45 20.24 -0.68 0.03
N GLY A 46 19.65 -0.41 -1.12
CA GLY A 46 18.28 -0.80 -1.43
C GLY A 46 18.10 -2.33 -1.45
N VAL A 47 18.97 -3.04 -2.16
CA VAL A 47 18.96 -4.51 -2.22
C VAL A 47 19.18 -5.12 -0.83
N PHE A 48 20.23 -4.69 -0.14
CA PHE A 48 20.53 -5.18 1.20
C PHE A 48 19.49 -4.74 2.23
N GLY A 49 18.84 -3.59 2.05
CA GLY A 49 17.73 -3.14 2.89
C GLY A 49 16.54 -4.08 2.79
N ILE A 50 16.20 -4.53 1.57
CA ILE A 50 15.15 -5.54 1.37
C ILE A 50 15.57 -6.88 1.99
N LEU A 51 16.81 -7.34 1.76
CA LEU A 51 17.32 -8.58 2.35
C LEU A 51 17.34 -8.52 3.89
N ALA A 52 17.74 -7.38 4.45
CA ALA A 52 17.74 -7.15 5.89
C ALA A 52 16.32 -7.13 6.44
N TRP A 53 15.35 -6.54 5.73
CA TRP A 53 13.95 -6.58 6.13
C TRP A 53 13.40 -8.01 6.14
N ILE A 54 13.66 -8.78 5.08
CA ILE A 54 13.26 -10.20 5.03
C ILE A 54 13.94 -11.00 6.14
N GLY A 55 15.26 -10.84 6.30
CA GLY A 55 16.01 -11.50 7.37
C GLY A 55 15.51 -11.11 8.76
N TYR A 56 15.14 -9.85 8.96
CA TYR A 56 14.52 -9.37 10.19
C TYR A 56 13.19 -10.08 10.43
N THR A 57 12.29 -10.12 9.44
CA THR A 57 11.01 -10.83 9.59
C THR A 57 11.21 -12.31 9.91
N LEU A 58 12.13 -13.02 9.23
CA LEU A 58 12.41 -14.43 9.52
C LEU A 58 13.01 -14.66 10.92
N ALA A 59 13.88 -13.76 11.38
CA ALA A 59 14.48 -13.84 12.71
C ALA A 59 13.47 -13.52 13.83
N THR A 60 12.50 -12.66 13.56
CA THR A 60 11.50 -12.24 14.54
C THR A 60 10.18 -12.99 14.45
N THR A 61 9.95 -13.76 13.39
CA THR A 61 8.81 -14.68 13.32
C THR A 61 9.19 -15.97 14.04
N PRO A 62 8.55 -16.30 15.18
CA PRO A 62 8.65 -17.64 15.73
C PRO A 62 8.16 -18.64 14.68
N PRO A 63 8.77 -19.85 14.62
CA PRO A 63 8.42 -20.85 13.63
C PRO A 63 6.91 -21.04 13.61
N PRO A 64 6.30 -21.10 12.42
CA PRO A 64 4.85 -21.15 12.26
C PRO A 64 4.29 -22.24 13.17
N LYS A 65 3.33 -21.85 14.02
CA LYS A 65 2.64 -22.79 14.91
C LYS A 65 2.03 -23.92 14.06
N PRO A 66 1.97 -25.17 14.57
CA PRO A 66 1.36 -26.27 13.85
C PRO A 66 -0.04 -25.89 13.38
N ILE A 67 -0.35 -26.22 12.12
CA ILE A 67 -1.53 -25.77 11.36
C ILE A 67 -2.86 -26.07 12.11
N GLU A 68 -2.88 -27.09 12.96
CA GLU A 68 -4.05 -27.55 13.72
C GLU A 68 -4.61 -26.54 14.73
N GLU A 69 -3.77 -25.66 15.30
CA GLU A 69 -4.25 -24.64 16.26
C GLU A 69 -4.83 -23.42 15.53
N ILE A 70 -4.25 -23.06 14.39
CA ILE A 70 -4.67 -21.92 13.56
C ILE A 70 -6.02 -22.22 12.88
N GLU A 71 -6.24 -23.46 12.42
CA GLU A 71 -7.52 -23.88 11.84
C GLU A 71 -8.65 -23.82 12.88
N LYS A 72 -8.39 -24.23 14.13
CA LYS A 72 -9.40 -24.19 15.20
C LYS A 72 -9.74 -22.78 15.67
N GLU A 73 -8.74 -21.92 15.83
CA GLU A 73 -8.96 -20.50 16.18
C GLU A 73 -9.71 -19.76 15.06
N LEU A 74 -9.38 -20.02 13.79
CA LEU A 74 -10.05 -19.42 12.63
C LEU A 74 -11.50 -19.91 12.46
N GLU A 75 -11.75 -21.19 12.71
CA GLU A 75 -13.10 -21.76 12.65
C GLU A 75 -14.00 -21.25 13.80
N GLU A 76 -13.43 -20.98 14.98
CA GLU A 76 -14.14 -20.32 16.08
C GLU A 76 -14.43 -18.83 15.80
N GLU A 77 -13.48 -18.08 15.23
CA GLU A 77 -13.71 -16.69 14.83
C GLU A 77 -14.76 -16.59 13.71
N LEU A 78 -14.73 -17.50 12.72
CA LEU A 78 -15.69 -17.50 11.62
C LEU A 78 -17.11 -17.82 12.10
N LYS A 79 -17.25 -18.75 13.06
CA LYS A 79 -18.55 -19.07 13.68
C LYS A 79 -19.12 -17.90 14.47
N LYS A 80 -18.28 -17.19 15.24
CA LYS A 80 -18.73 -15.97 15.95
C LYS A 80 -19.18 -14.89 14.99
N LEU A 81 -18.44 -14.68 13.91
CA LEU A 81 -18.80 -13.70 12.88
C LEU A 81 -20.11 -14.08 12.17
N GLU A 82 -20.34 -15.37 11.93
CA GLU A 82 -21.58 -15.88 11.32
C GLU A 82 -22.79 -15.81 12.27
N GLU A 83 -22.57 -15.96 13.59
CA GLU A 83 -23.59 -15.71 14.61
C GLU A 83 -23.91 -14.21 14.73
N GLU A 84 -22.90 -13.33 14.74
CA GLU A 84 -23.08 -11.87 14.79
C GLU A 84 -23.82 -11.35 13.55
N VAL A 85 -23.50 -11.87 12.36
CA VAL A 85 -24.21 -11.54 11.10
C VAL A 85 -25.64 -12.11 11.05
N LYS A 86 -25.92 -13.22 11.75
CA LYS A 86 -27.28 -13.78 11.84
C LYS A 86 -28.16 -13.09 12.87
N GLU A 87 -27.58 -12.45 13.88
CA GLU A 87 -28.34 -11.70 14.89
C GLU A 87 -28.68 -10.24 14.46
N GLU A 88 -27.96 -9.65 13.49
CA GLU A 88 -28.20 -8.27 13.03
C GLU A 88 -29.27 -8.00 11.92
N PRO A 89 -30.12 -8.93 11.41
CA PRO A 89 -31.04 -8.56 10.32
C PRO A 89 -32.39 -7.95 10.77
N GLU A 90 -32.64 -7.68 12.07
CA GLU A 90 -33.99 -7.31 12.54
C GLU A 90 -34.22 -5.83 12.96
N GLU A 91 -33.24 -4.92 12.96
CA GLU A 91 -33.50 -3.51 13.39
C GLU A 91 -33.29 -2.40 12.34
N GLY A 92 -32.98 -2.72 11.07
CA GLY A 92 -32.69 -1.70 10.05
C GLY A 92 -33.84 -1.32 9.10
N GLY A 93 -34.97 -2.03 9.11
CA GLY A 93 -35.87 -2.08 7.95
C GLY A 93 -37.02 -1.07 7.87
N GLU A 94 -37.44 -0.42 8.96
CA GLU A 94 -38.71 0.35 8.97
C GLU A 94 -38.55 1.88 8.99
N GLY A 95 -37.34 2.43 9.12
CA GLY A 95 -37.12 3.88 9.22
C GLY A 95 -37.21 4.65 7.89
N GLU A 96 -36.82 4.03 6.77
CA GLU A 96 -36.56 4.78 5.52
C GLU A 96 -37.78 4.91 4.59
N LYS A 97 -38.85 4.15 4.83
CA LYS A 97 -40.07 4.22 3.98
C LYS A 97 -41.02 5.36 4.31
N LYS A 98 -40.86 6.05 5.45
CA LYS A 98 -41.78 7.13 5.87
C LYS A 98 -41.40 8.51 5.36
N GLU A 99 -40.14 8.75 4.97
CA GLU A 99 -39.69 10.07 4.50
C GLU A 99 -39.97 10.33 3.01
N GLU A 100 -40.13 9.27 2.20
CA GLU A 100 -40.39 9.40 0.76
C GLU A 100 -41.88 9.67 0.44
N GLU A 101 -42.80 9.25 1.29
CA GLU A 101 -44.24 9.44 1.05
C GLU A 101 -44.73 10.87 1.40
N GLU A 102 -44.07 11.56 2.35
CA GLU A 102 -44.47 12.92 2.76
C GLU A 102 -43.93 14.02 1.82
N LYS A 103 -42.91 13.74 1.01
CA LYS A 103 -42.33 14.70 0.05
C LYS A 103 -42.93 14.63 -1.36
N GLY A 104 -43.79 13.65 -1.63
CA GLY A 104 -44.44 13.46 -2.94
C GLY A 104 -45.76 14.21 -3.13
N GLU A 105 -46.38 14.69 -2.06
CA GLU A 105 -47.60 15.51 -2.07
C GLU A 105 -47.29 16.93 -1.59
N SER A 106 -46.63 17.73 -2.44
CA SER A 106 -46.50 19.19 -2.27
C SER A 106 -46.37 19.88 -3.63
#